data_AF-A0A8S2KKU6-F1
#
_entry.id   AF-A0A8S2KKU6-F1
#
_cell.length_a   1.000
_cell.length_b   1.000
_cell.length_c   1.000
_cell.angle_alpha   90.00
_cell.angle_beta   90.00
_cell.angle_gamma   90.00
#
_symmetry.space_group_name_H-M   'P 1'
#
loop_
_entity.id
_entity.type
_entity.pdbx_description
1 polymer ?
#
loop_
_entity_poly.entity_id
_entity_poly.type
_entity_poly.pdbx_seq_one_letter_code
_entity_poly.pdbx_strand_id
1 'polypeptide(L)'
;FLLTFIIHGLTTAVNTNDFARILTRTHNQTLNLSDSAILTCHVTNLGNHHVTWLKYDRNTSTFLPLTVGEQVFLADKRYSVSYYSVSPDNSYWNLEIYNIQLSDEGIYECKISNRRQSVAIKIHLHVQIPMTIEPSRLYVEPGSNVELDCMIYNVNTSSITWHFSSYNYTYDYHHYDYDIHEKYQHEKNISKSQLIIRHAQPYHSGLWTCTYKRQKRSARIVVGKGL
;
A
#
# COMPACT_ATOMS: atom_id res chain seq x y z
N PHE A 1 -51.22 60.20 15.94
CA PHE A 1 -51.26 59.10 14.96
C PHE A 1 -49.82 58.67 14.67
N LEU A 2 -49.30 57.69 15.42
CA LEU A 2 -48.02 57.03 15.13
C LEU A 2 -48.32 55.78 14.30
N LEU A 3 -47.78 55.69 13.09
CA LEU A 3 -47.79 54.48 12.28
C LEU A 3 -46.41 53.82 12.37
N THR A 4 -46.39 52.65 13.00
CA THR A 4 -45.25 51.75 13.13
C THR A 4 -44.96 51.08 11.79
N PHE A 5 -43.73 51.23 11.29
CA PHE A 5 -43.24 50.44 10.15
C PHE A 5 -42.87 49.04 10.63
N ILE A 6 -43.62 48.02 10.21
CA ILE A 6 -43.26 46.61 10.39
C ILE A 6 -42.26 46.24 9.28
N ILE A 7 -40.97 46.24 9.61
CA ILE A 7 -39.94 45.64 8.77
C ILE A 7 -40.15 44.12 8.82
N HIS A 8 -40.72 43.56 7.75
CA HIS A 8 -40.74 42.11 7.55
C HIS A 8 -39.32 41.68 7.20
N GLY A 9 -38.56 41.27 8.21
CA GLY A 9 -37.30 40.56 8.00
C GLY A 9 -37.60 39.24 7.29
N LEU A 10 -37.27 39.16 6.01
CA LEU A 10 -37.11 37.89 5.32
C LEU A 10 -35.91 37.19 5.96
N THR A 11 -36.18 36.32 6.93
CA THR A 11 -35.23 35.27 7.32
C THR A 11 -35.13 34.33 6.13
N THR A 12 -34.11 34.52 5.29
CA THR A 12 -33.74 33.50 4.32
C THR A 12 -33.37 32.25 5.11
N ALA A 13 -34.21 31.22 5.02
CA ALA A 13 -33.86 29.90 5.51
C ALA A 13 -32.56 29.50 4.79
N VAL A 14 -31.47 29.35 5.54
CA VAL A 14 -30.21 28.81 4.99
C VAL A 14 -30.52 27.39 4.56
N ASN A 15 -30.59 27.18 3.24
CA ASN A 15 -30.87 25.89 2.64
C ASN A 15 -29.75 24.93 3.08
N THR A 16 -30.10 23.82 3.73
CA THR A 16 -29.14 22.86 4.31
C THR A 16 -28.32 22.09 3.27
N ASN A 17 -28.53 22.39 1.98
CA ASN A 17 -27.85 21.79 0.83
C ASN A 17 -26.58 22.52 0.36
N ASP A 18 -26.13 23.59 1.02
CA ASP A 18 -25.05 24.45 0.50
C ASP A 18 -23.66 24.20 1.11
N PHE A 19 -23.52 23.16 1.96
CA PHE A 19 -22.25 22.83 2.60
C PHE A 19 -21.40 21.89 1.75
N ALA A 20 -20.10 22.16 1.69
CA ALA A 20 -19.14 21.28 1.04
C ALA A 20 -19.13 19.90 1.71
N ARG A 21 -19.12 18.85 0.92
CA ARG A 21 -19.10 17.46 1.41
C ARG A 21 -18.07 16.66 0.65
N ILE A 22 -17.42 15.76 1.37
CA ILE A 22 -16.57 14.74 0.77
C ILE A 22 -17.43 13.50 0.56
N LEU A 23 -17.49 13.04 -0.69
CA LEU A 23 -18.22 11.85 -1.12
C LEU A 23 -17.35 10.59 -1.06
N THR A 24 -16.03 10.73 -1.16
CA THR A 24 -15.07 9.65 -0.87
C THR A 24 -15.28 9.14 0.56
N ARG A 25 -15.16 7.82 0.75
CA ARG A 25 -15.17 7.18 2.08
C ARG A 25 -13.75 6.82 2.51
N THR A 26 -13.55 6.76 3.82
CA THR A 26 -12.34 6.20 4.40
C THR A 26 -12.16 4.76 3.95
N HIS A 27 -10.97 4.42 3.45
CA HIS A 27 -10.66 3.09 2.95
C HIS A 27 -9.16 2.80 2.98
N ASN A 28 -8.81 1.54 2.71
CA ASN A 28 -7.44 1.09 2.56
C ASN A 28 -7.16 0.90 1.07
N GLN A 29 -6.02 1.39 0.61
CA GLN A 29 -5.54 1.22 -0.75
C GLN A 29 -4.18 0.52 -0.69
N THR A 30 -4.06 -0.61 -1.37
CA THR A 30 -2.81 -1.39 -1.40
C THR A 30 -2.26 -1.38 -2.81
N LEU A 31 -1.02 -0.94 -2.97
CA LEU A 31 -0.34 -0.83 -4.26
C LEU A 31 1.05 -1.44 -4.18
N ASN A 32 1.61 -1.83 -5.32
CA ASN A 32 2.96 -2.35 -5.34
C ASN A 32 4.00 -1.22 -5.33
N LEU A 33 5.18 -1.52 -4.81
CA LEU A 33 6.34 -0.66 -4.91
C LEU A 33 6.60 -0.29 -6.37
N SER A 34 6.94 0.99 -6.60
CA SER A 34 7.15 1.59 -7.92
C SER A 34 5.90 1.78 -8.79
N ASP A 35 4.71 1.38 -8.33
CA ASP A 35 3.45 1.80 -8.97
C ASP A 35 3.24 3.32 -8.79
N SER A 36 2.17 3.85 -9.40
CA SER A 36 1.70 5.21 -9.15
C SER A 36 0.42 5.17 -8.32
N ALA A 37 0.37 5.93 -7.22
CA ALA A 37 -0.83 6.04 -6.39
C ALA A 37 -1.69 7.17 -6.90
N ILE A 38 -2.99 6.94 -6.95
CA ILE A 38 -4.00 7.98 -7.14
C ILE A 38 -4.92 7.87 -5.93
N LEU A 39 -4.80 8.82 -5.01
CA LEU A 39 -5.66 8.92 -3.85
C LEU A 39 -6.77 9.91 -4.18
N THR A 40 -8.01 9.43 -4.28
CA THR A 40 -9.11 10.22 -4.84
C THR A 40 -9.95 10.88 -3.77
N CYS A 41 -10.08 12.20 -3.84
CA CYS A 41 -11.06 12.96 -3.06
C CYS A 41 -12.17 13.51 -3.94
N HIS A 42 -13.31 12.82 -3.93
CA HIS A 42 -14.53 13.23 -4.61
C HIS A 42 -15.31 14.16 -3.69
N VAL A 43 -15.66 15.35 -4.16
CA VAL A 43 -16.30 16.38 -3.35
C VAL A 43 -17.51 16.97 -4.06
N THR A 44 -18.48 17.43 -3.28
CA THR A 44 -19.64 18.18 -3.76
C THR A 44 -19.78 19.52 -3.03
N ASN A 45 -20.36 20.51 -3.69
CA ASN A 45 -20.65 21.86 -3.19
C ASN A 45 -19.39 22.55 -2.61
N LEU A 46 -18.24 22.38 -3.29
CA LEU A 46 -16.97 22.94 -2.83
C LEU A 46 -16.97 24.48 -2.86
N GLY A 47 -17.65 25.07 -3.84
CA GLY A 47 -17.68 26.52 -4.04
C GLY A 47 -16.29 27.08 -4.27
N ASN A 48 -15.91 28.10 -3.51
CA ASN A 48 -14.58 28.74 -3.56
C ASN A 48 -13.59 28.18 -2.53
N HIS A 49 -13.89 27.03 -1.92
CA HIS A 49 -12.99 26.39 -0.96
C HIS A 49 -11.99 25.48 -1.68
N HIS A 50 -10.96 25.07 -0.95
CA HIS A 50 -9.95 24.17 -1.46
C HIS A 50 -9.98 22.83 -0.71
N VAL A 51 -9.64 21.77 -1.44
CA VAL A 51 -9.26 20.50 -0.85
C VAL A 51 -7.80 20.58 -0.39
N THR A 52 -7.54 20.15 0.83
CA THR A 52 -6.19 20.01 1.39
C THR A 52 -5.89 18.53 1.55
N TRP A 53 -4.78 18.07 0.96
CA TRP A 53 -4.22 16.75 1.29
C TRP A 53 -3.19 16.89 2.40
N LEU A 54 -3.29 16.02 3.41
CA LEU A 54 -2.35 15.94 4.52
C LEU A 54 -1.81 14.52 4.65
N LYS A 55 -0.58 14.38 5.15
CA LYS A 55 -0.01 13.08 5.56
C LYS A 55 0.17 13.07 7.06
N TYR A 56 -0.19 11.96 7.69
CA TYR A 56 0.10 11.74 9.10
C TYR A 56 1.61 11.53 9.31
N ASP A 57 2.24 12.43 10.05
CA ASP A 57 3.60 12.26 10.54
C ASP A 57 3.57 11.50 11.89
N ARG A 58 4.24 10.35 11.91
CA ARG A 58 4.32 9.50 13.10
C ARG A 58 5.24 10.10 14.17
N ASN A 59 6.21 10.93 13.80
CA ASN A 59 7.16 11.51 14.75
C ASN A 59 6.52 12.61 15.59
N THR A 60 5.78 13.51 14.95
CA THR A 60 5.05 14.59 15.62
C THR A 60 3.64 14.19 16.07
N SER A 61 3.14 13.05 15.59
CA SER A 61 1.75 12.61 15.77
C SER A 61 0.72 13.62 15.25
N THR A 62 1.05 14.34 14.17
CA THR A 62 0.19 15.36 13.55
C THR A 62 0.03 15.13 12.05
N PHE A 63 -0.99 15.76 11.46
CA PHE A 63 -1.16 15.80 10.00
C PHE A 63 -0.44 17.02 9.43
N LEU A 64 0.49 16.78 8.52
CA LEU A 64 1.24 17.82 7.81
C LEU A 64 0.64 18.05 6.42
N PRO A 65 0.43 19.31 6.00
CA PRO A 65 -0.12 19.62 4.69
C PRO A 65 0.86 19.21 3.58
N LEU A 66 0.36 18.43 2.62
CA LEU A 66 1.05 18.13 1.37
C LEU A 66 0.64 19.12 0.29
N THR A 67 -0.66 19.43 0.20
CA THR A 67 -1.22 20.28 -0.84
C THR A 67 -2.36 21.15 -0.32
N VAL A 68 -2.61 22.27 -0.99
CA VAL A 68 -3.83 23.08 -0.83
C VAL A 68 -4.30 23.44 -2.24
N GLY A 69 -5.46 22.91 -2.65
CA GLY A 69 -5.86 22.92 -4.05
C GLY A 69 -4.80 22.20 -4.89
N GLU A 70 -4.38 22.86 -5.98
CA GLU A 70 -3.36 22.34 -6.90
C GLU A 70 -1.92 22.60 -6.42
N GLN A 71 -1.73 23.45 -5.41
CA GLN A 71 -0.40 23.80 -4.93
C GLN A 71 0.18 22.70 -4.04
N VAL A 72 1.36 22.21 -4.40
CA VAL A 72 2.12 21.19 -3.65
C VAL A 72 3.21 21.85 -2.80
N PHE A 73 3.29 21.49 -1.52
CA PHE A 73 4.25 22.05 -0.53
C PHE A 73 5.44 21.11 -0.26
N LEU A 74 5.52 20.00 -0.98
CA LEU A 74 6.61 19.03 -0.87
C LEU A 74 7.72 19.34 -1.88
N ALA A 75 8.98 19.15 -1.48
CA ALA A 75 10.12 19.19 -2.39
C ALA A 75 10.21 17.96 -3.31
N ASP A 76 9.56 16.86 -2.91
CA ASP A 76 9.52 15.62 -3.69
C ASP A 76 8.61 15.78 -4.92
N LYS A 77 9.23 15.78 -6.11
CA LYS A 77 8.56 15.97 -7.40
C LYS A 77 7.67 14.81 -7.83
N ARG A 78 7.69 13.69 -7.11
CA ARG A 78 6.79 12.55 -7.37
C ARG A 78 5.35 12.85 -6.98
N TYR A 79 5.14 13.83 -6.10
CA TYR A 79 3.82 14.25 -5.66
C TYR A 79 3.25 15.30 -6.61
N SER A 80 2.02 15.09 -7.05
CA SER A 80 1.27 16.05 -7.86
C SER A 80 -0.22 15.98 -7.55
N VAL A 81 -0.98 16.96 -8.06
CA VAL A 81 -2.44 16.99 -7.93
C VAL A 81 -3.04 17.00 -9.32
N SER A 82 -3.99 16.11 -9.55
CA SER A 82 -4.90 16.21 -10.70
C SER A 82 -6.30 16.56 -10.21
N TYR A 83 -6.95 17.50 -10.90
CA TYR A 83 -8.32 17.87 -10.60
C TYR A 83 -9.16 17.90 -11.87
N TYR A 84 -10.43 17.56 -11.74
CA TYR A 84 -11.42 17.77 -12.78
C TYR A 84 -12.81 17.93 -12.19
N SER A 85 -13.61 18.79 -12.82
CA SER A 85 -15.01 19.02 -12.45
C SER A 85 -15.92 18.19 -13.34
N VAL A 86 -16.84 17.43 -12.73
CA VAL A 86 -17.88 16.66 -13.44
C VAL A 86 -19.14 17.49 -13.61
N SER A 87 -19.43 18.38 -12.64
CA SER A 87 -20.50 19.38 -12.72
C SER A 87 -20.10 20.62 -11.91
N PRO A 88 -20.86 21.73 -11.94
CA PRO A 88 -20.54 22.93 -11.15
C PRO A 88 -20.35 22.64 -9.66
N ASP A 89 -21.13 21.68 -9.15
CA ASP A 89 -21.11 21.32 -7.75
C ASP A 89 -20.24 20.10 -7.47
N ASN A 90 -19.73 19.38 -8.47
CA ASN A 90 -19.12 18.07 -8.28
C ASN A 90 -17.73 18.00 -8.93
N SER A 91 -16.70 17.71 -8.13
CA SER A 91 -15.31 17.66 -8.60
C SER A 91 -14.49 16.57 -7.91
N TYR A 92 -13.41 16.16 -8.57
CA TYR A 92 -12.43 15.21 -8.08
C TYR A 92 -11.10 15.93 -7.87
N TRP A 93 -10.49 15.69 -6.72
CA TRP A 93 -9.19 16.22 -6.32
C TRP A 93 -8.30 15.05 -5.93
N ASN A 94 -7.48 14.59 -6.86
CA ASN A 94 -6.63 13.43 -6.65
C ASN A 94 -5.23 13.87 -6.20
N LEU A 95 -4.71 13.23 -5.15
CA LEU A 95 -3.28 13.25 -4.88
C LEU A 95 -2.63 12.12 -5.65
N GLU A 96 -1.69 12.46 -6.52
CA GLU A 96 -0.94 11.50 -7.32
C GLU A 96 0.48 11.38 -6.77
N ILE A 97 0.95 10.15 -6.58
CA ILE A 97 2.30 9.84 -6.11
C ILE A 97 2.93 8.87 -7.11
N TYR A 98 3.81 9.38 -7.96
CA TYR A 98 4.51 8.57 -8.96
C TYR A 98 5.66 7.77 -8.33
N ASN A 99 5.90 6.56 -8.84
CA ASN A 99 6.99 5.69 -8.37
C ASN A 99 7.00 5.57 -6.84
N ILE A 100 5.90 5.04 -6.28
CA ILE A 100 5.68 4.91 -4.83
C ILE A 100 6.87 4.19 -4.19
N GLN A 101 7.30 4.72 -3.06
CA GLN A 101 8.33 4.16 -2.20
C GLN A 101 7.72 3.59 -0.91
N LEU A 102 8.48 2.76 -0.18
CA LEU A 102 8.03 2.23 1.11
C LEU A 102 7.75 3.32 2.16
N SER A 103 8.44 4.46 2.07
CA SER A 103 8.22 5.65 2.91
C SER A 103 6.91 6.38 2.62
N ASP A 104 6.29 6.11 1.47
CA ASP A 104 4.97 6.64 1.14
C ASP A 104 3.84 5.89 1.86
N GLU A 105 4.09 4.67 2.38
CA GLU A 105 3.11 3.97 3.22
C GLU A 105 2.68 4.84 4.41
N GLY A 106 1.38 5.01 4.60
CA GLY A 106 0.88 5.91 5.63
C GLY A 106 -0.60 6.23 5.55
N ILE A 107 -1.00 7.16 6.41
CA ILE A 107 -2.37 7.67 6.47
C ILE A 107 -2.38 9.03 5.81
N TYR A 108 -3.17 9.15 4.76
CA TYR A 108 -3.42 10.40 4.04
C TYR A 108 -4.82 10.91 4.39
N GLU A 109 -4.95 12.21 4.59
CA GLU A 109 -6.22 12.85 4.90
C GLU A 109 -6.60 13.81 3.77
N CYS A 110 -7.77 13.62 3.18
CA CYS A 110 -8.39 14.66 2.38
C CYS A 110 -9.30 15.48 3.30
N LYS A 111 -9.08 16.79 3.34
CA LYS A 111 -9.79 17.70 4.23
C LYS A 111 -10.33 18.92 3.47
N ILE A 112 -11.53 19.33 3.83
CA ILE A 112 -12.10 20.63 3.49
C ILE A 112 -12.33 21.36 4.81
N SER A 113 -11.69 22.51 4.98
CA SER A 113 -11.81 23.32 6.19
C SER A 113 -12.09 24.77 5.85
N ASN A 114 -13.14 25.32 6.43
CA ASN A 114 -13.47 26.74 6.37
C ASN A 114 -13.91 27.25 7.75
N ARG A 115 -14.34 28.51 7.84
CA ARG A 115 -14.75 29.12 9.12
C ARG A 115 -15.96 28.45 9.79
N ARG A 116 -16.79 27.73 9.03
CA ARG A 116 -18.08 27.17 9.50
C ARG A 116 -18.09 25.64 9.57
N GLN A 117 -17.18 24.96 8.87
CA GLN A 117 -17.16 23.51 8.70
C GLN A 117 -15.74 23.00 8.52
N SER A 118 -15.46 21.84 9.11
CA SER A 118 -14.26 21.04 8.84
C SER A 118 -14.67 19.59 8.65
N VAL A 119 -14.55 19.08 7.42
CA VAL A 119 -14.81 17.68 7.07
C VAL A 119 -13.55 17.04 6.53
N ALA A 120 -13.32 15.77 6.90
CA ALA A 120 -12.14 15.04 6.48
C ALA A 120 -12.42 13.54 6.35
N ILE A 121 -11.72 12.89 5.43
CA ILE A 121 -11.67 11.43 5.29
C ILE A 121 -10.23 10.95 5.27
N LYS A 122 -10.01 9.68 5.61
CA LYS A 122 -8.65 9.10 5.68
C LYS A 122 -8.50 7.98 4.67
N ILE A 123 -7.35 7.93 4.01
CA ILE A 123 -6.97 6.84 3.11
C ILE A 123 -5.71 6.21 3.67
N HIS A 124 -5.77 4.91 3.95
CA HIS A 124 -4.62 4.14 4.43
C HIS A 124 -3.93 3.52 3.22
N LEU A 125 -2.81 4.12 2.80
CA LEU A 125 -1.99 3.60 1.71
C LEU A 125 -1.05 2.54 2.29
N HIS A 126 -1.15 1.31 1.78
CA HIS A 126 -0.24 0.20 2.05
C HIS A 126 0.64 -0.08 0.81
N VAL A 127 1.95 -0.23 1.02
CA VAL A 127 2.89 -0.48 -0.08
C VAL A 127 3.41 -1.91 0.03
N GLN A 128 3.10 -2.72 -0.96
CA GLN A 128 3.53 -4.11 -1.06
C GLN A 128 4.79 -4.22 -1.92
N ILE A 129 5.65 -5.17 -1.56
CA ILE A 129 6.85 -5.47 -2.33
C ILE A 129 6.49 -6.66 -3.23
N PRO A 130 6.55 -6.52 -4.56
CA PRO A 130 6.34 -7.66 -5.44
C PRO A 130 7.37 -8.73 -5.12
N MET A 131 6.87 -9.94 -4.84
CA MET A 131 7.67 -11.06 -4.38
C MET A 131 7.06 -12.37 -4.87
N THR A 132 7.89 -13.25 -5.41
CA THR A 132 7.51 -14.56 -5.93
C THR A 132 8.43 -15.64 -5.37
N ILE A 133 7.92 -16.87 -5.37
CA ILE A 133 8.70 -18.07 -5.07
C ILE A 133 8.37 -19.12 -6.12
N GLU A 134 9.40 -19.65 -6.79
CA GLU A 134 9.24 -20.62 -7.86
C GLU A 134 10.19 -21.80 -7.69
N PRO A 135 9.74 -23.04 -7.90
CA PRO A 135 8.35 -23.45 -8.04
C PRO A 135 7.55 -23.30 -6.73
N SER A 136 6.27 -22.93 -6.82
CA SER A 136 5.38 -22.85 -5.64
C SER A 136 5.01 -24.21 -5.04
N ARG A 137 5.12 -25.30 -5.82
CA ARG A 137 4.96 -26.67 -5.37
C ARG A 137 5.87 -27.60 -6.17
N LEU A 138 6.55 -28.49 -5.46
CA LEU A 138 7.49 -29.43 -6.04
C LEU A 138 7.31 -30.83 -5.44
N TYR A 139 7.31 -31.85 -6.30
CA TYR A 139 7.35 -33.26 -5.93
C TYR A 139 8.63 -33.85 -6.51
N VAL A 140 9.45 -34.48 -5.67
CA VAL A 140 10.73 -35.09 -6.09
C VAL A 140 10.94 -36.43 -5.41
N GLU A 141 11.72 -37.28 -6.07
CA GLU A 141 12.18 -38.54 -5.49
C GLU A 141 13.32 -38.29 -4.49
N PRO A 142 13.48 -39.13 -3.45
CA PRO A 142 14.62 -39.06 -2.55
C PRO A 142 15.96 -39.13 -3.31
N GLY A 143 16.92 -38.30 -2.91
CA GLY A 143 18.23 -38.14 -3.56
C GLY A 143 18.26 -37.08 -4.67
N SER A 144 17.11 -36.54 -5.09
CA SER A 144 17.06 -35.48 -6.10
C SER A 144 17.60 -34.15 -5.57
N ASN A 145 18.08 -33.29 -6.46
CA ASN A 145 18.39 -31.89 -6.12
C ASN A 145 17.13 -31.04 -6.21
N VAL A 146 16.92 -30.16 -5.24
CA VAL A 146 15.81 -29.21 -5.19
C VAL A 146 16.35 -27.80 -5.20
N GLU A 147 15.78 -26.95 -6.04
CA GLU A 147 16.06 -25.52 -6.09
C GLU A 147 14.74 -24.74 -5.96
N LEU A 148 14.70 -23.79 -5.01
CA LEU A 148 13.62 -22.82 -4.89
C LEU A 148 14.18 -21.42 -5.08
N ASP A 149 13.58 -20.67 -5.99
CA ASP A 149 13.94 -19.31 -6.32
C ASP A 149 12.96 -18.34 -5.69
N CYS A 150 13.41 -17.57 -4.70
CA CYS A 150 12.66 -16.44 -4.17
C CYS A 150 13.14 -15.14 -4.82
N MET A 151 12.23 -14.44 -5.50
CA MET A 151 12.55 -13.21 -6.24
C MET A 151 11.79 -12.03 -5.66
N ILE A 152 12.51 -10.94 -5.43
CA ILE A 152 11.98 -9.65 -4.98
C ILE A 152 12.27 -8.63 -6.07
N TYR A 153 11.23 -7.94 -6.53
CA TYR A 153 11.34 -6.98 -7.62
C TYR A 153 11.44 -5.55 -7.08
N ASN A 154 12.18 -4.71 -7.81
CA ASN A 154 12.34 -3.28 -7.55
C ASN A 154 13.01 -2.94 -6.21
N VAL A 155 13.73 -3.89 -5.61
CA VAL A 155 14.47 -3.71 -4.36
C VAL A 155 15.82 -4.40 -4.46
N ASN A 156 16.90 -3.64 -4.28
CA ASN A 156 18.24 -4.19 -4.08
C ASN A 156 18.42 -4.58 -2.61
N THR A 157 18.42 -5.88 -2.31
CA THR A 157 18.56 -6.41 -0.97
C THR A 157 19.25 -7.78 -0.96
N SER A 158 19.97 -8.06 0.14
CA SER A 158 20.57 -9.35 0.50
C SER A 158 20.11 -9.78 1.91
N SER A 159 18.84 -9.57 2.21
CA SER A 159 18.26 -9.83 3.54
C SER A 159 17.02 -10.74 3.43
N ILE A 160 17.04 -11.68 2.48
CA ILE A 160 15.95 -12.62 2.27
C ILE A 160 16.19 -13.81 3.20
N THR A 161 15.25 -14.08 4.09
CA THR A 161 15.38 -15.17 5.07
C THR A 161 14.48 -16.34 4.68
N TRP A 162 14.95 -17.56 4.92
CA TRP A 162 14.20 -18.79 4.66
C TRP A 162 13.77 -19.44 5.98
N HIS A 163 12.54 -19.96 5.99
CA HIS A 163 11.93 -20.62 7.14
C HIS A 163 11.29 -21.92 6.69
N PHE A 164 11.58 -23.01 7.41
CA PHE A 164 10.99 -24.32 7.16
C PHE A 164 9.89 -24.62 8.19
N SER A 165 8.80 -25.21 7.73
CA SER A 165 7.72 -25.74 8.58
C SER A 165 7.27 -27.10 8.07
N SER A 166 7.43 -28.14 8.89
CA SER A 166 6.93 -29.48 8.61
C SER A 166 5.46 -29.62 9.02
N TYR A 167 4.70 -30.44 8.28
CA TYR A 167 3.32 -30.83 8.65
C TYR A 167 3.29 -32.02 9.62
N ASN A 168 4.35 -32.83 9.65
CA ASN A 168 4.50 -33.92 10.62
C ASN A 168 5.43 -33.44 11.74
N TYR A 169 4.86 -33.27 12.94
CA TYR A 169 5.54 -32.80 14.15
C TYR A 169 6.62 -33.75 14.69
N THR A 170 6.93 -34.82 13.97
CA THR A 170 7.99 -35.76 14.31
C THR A 170 8.96 -35.79 13.13
N TYR A 171 10.07 -35.03 13.22
CA TYR A 171 11.42 -35.52 12.88
C TYR A 171 12.48 -34.40 12.90
N ASP A 172 13.46 -34.66 13.75
CA ASP A 172 14.93 -34.54 13.63
C ASP A 172 15.60 -33.21 13.22
N TYR A 173 16.72 -32.92 13.89
CA TYR A 173 17.53 -31.70 13.81
C TYR A 173 18.19 -31.44 12.43
N HIS A 174 17.99 -32.31 11.45
CA HIS A 174 18.73 -32.35 10.17
C HIS A 174 18.07 -31.62 9.00
N HIS A 175 16.90 -31.00 9.16
CA HIS A 175 16.24 -30.21 8.11
C HIS A 175 16.98 -28.90 7.71
N TYR A 176 18.11 -28.60 8.34
CA TYR A 176 18.97 -27.45 8.01
C TYR A 176 20.04 -27.74 6.94
N ASP A 177 20.05 -28.95 6.36
CA ASP A 177 20.97 -29.30 5.27
C ASP A 177 20.52 -28.69 3.94
N TYR A 178 20.76 -27.39 3.80
CA TYR A 178 20.49 -26.63 2.58
C TYR A 178 21.49 -25.49 2.42
N ASP A 179 21.77 -25.14 1.17
CA ASP A 179 22.57 -23.97 0.80
C ASP A 179 21.65 -22.80 0.42
N ILE A 180 22.07 -21.57 0.72
CA ILE A 180 21.43 -20.34 0.21
C ILE A 180 22.43 -19.57 -0.65
N HIS A 181 21.99 -19.21 -1.85
CA HIS A 181 22.72 -18.31 -2.73
C HIS A 181 21.90 -17.05 -3.03
N GLU A 182 22.43 -15.89 -2.66
CA GLU A 182 21.81 -14.59 -2.95
C GLU A 182 22.53 -13.88 -4.09
N LYS A 183 21.75 -13.31 -5.02
CA LYS A 183 22.26 -12.56 -6.17
C LYS A 183 21.31 -11.43 -6.53
N TYR A 184 21.87 -10.25 -6.76
CA TYR A 184 21.13 -9.12 -7.35
C TYR A 184 21.34 -9.07 -8.87
N GLN A 185 20.23 -8.99 -9.61
CA GLN A 185 20.20 -8.91 -11.07
C GLN A 185 19.94 -7.46 -11.49
N HIS A 186 21.02 -6.68 -11.66
CA HIS A 186 20.96 -5.24 -11.95
C HIS A 186 20.08 -4.88 -13.16
N GLU A 187 20.20 -5.63 -14.26
CA GLU A 187 19.44 -5.39 -15.50
C GLU A 187 17.92 -5.52 -15.33
N LYS A 188 17.48 -6.35 -14.37
CA LYS A 188 16.07 -6.64 -14.12
C LYS A 188 15.54 -5.98 -12.86
N ASN A 189 16.41 -5.37 -12.05
CA ASN A 189 16.10 -4.86 -10.71
C ASN A 189 15.45 -5.94 -9.82
N ILE A 190 16.06 -7.13 -9.78
CA ILE A 190 15.57 -8.28 -9.02
C ILE A 190 16.63 -8.76 -8.02
N SER A 191 16.26 -8.82 -6.75
CA SER A 191 17.01 -9.59 -5.74
C SER A 191 16.49 -11.02 -5.72
N LYS A 192 17.38 -11.98 -6.01
CA LYS A 192 17.08 -13.42 -6.02
C LYS A 192 17.79 -14.09 -4.84
N SER A 193 17.06 -14.86 -4.05
CA SER A 193 17.61 -15.81 -3.08
C SER A 193 17.21 -17.21 -3.50
N GLN A 194 18.19 -18.05 -3.78
CA GLN A 194 18.01 -19.43 -4.21
C GLN A 194 18.31 -20.37 -3.04
N LEU A 195 17.35 -21.18 -2.65
CA LEU A 195 17.51 -22.25 -1.68
C LEU A 195 17.77 -23.57 -2.40
N ILE A 196 18.83 -24.27 -2.02
CA ILE A 196 19.28 -25.49 -2.68
C ILE A 196 19.36 -26.61 -1.65
N ILE A 197 18.61 -27.69 -1.88
CA ILE A 197 18.72 -28.93 -1.09
C ILE A 197 19.37 -29.97 -2.00
N ARG A 198 20.56 -30.43 -1.61
CA ARG A 198 21.27 -31.51 -2.32
C ARG A 198 20.84 -32.84 -1.72
N HIS A 199 20.65 -33.86 -2.56
CA HIS A 199 20.27 -35.20 -2.12
C HIS A 199 19.03 -35.22 -1.20
N ALA A 200 17.93 -34.62 -1.66
CA ALA A 200 16.73 -34.40 -0.88
C ALA A 200 16.22 -35.67 -0.18
N GLN A 201 15.68 -35.51 1.01
CA GLN A 201 15.26 -36.60 1.89
C GLN A 201 13.81 -36.40 2.33
N PRO A 202 13.09 -37.45 2.76
CA PRO A 202 11.70 -37.33 3.20
C PRO A 202 11.47 -36.22 4.25
N TYR A 203 12.43 -35.96 5.14
CA TYR A 203 12.34 -34.92 6.17
C TYR A 203 12.44 -33.48 5.64
N HIS A 204 12.86 -33.27 4.39
CA HIS A 204 12.79 -31.97 3.71
C HIS A 204 11.37 -31.65 3.19
N SER A 205 10.43 -32.60 3.30
CA SER A 205 9.04 -32.40 2.92
C SER A 205 8.36 -31.43 3.89
N GLY A 206 7.84 -30.33 3.36
CA GLY A 206 7.20 -29.31 4.17
C GLY A 206 6.95 -28.02 3.41
N LEU A 207 6.68 -26.97 4.17
CA LEU A 207 6.47 -25.62 3.68
C LEU A 207 7.74 -24.80 3.88
N TRP A 208 8.34 -24.40 2.78
CA TRP A 208 9.52 -23.54 2.74
C TRP A 208 9.06 -22.11 2.44
N THR A 209 9.36 -21.19 3.34
CA THR A 209 8.86 -19.82 3.28
C THR A 209 10.03 -18.86 3.21
N CYS A 210 10.15 -18.11 2.12
CA CYS A 210 11.05 -16.96 2.06
C CYS A 210 10.33 -15.71 2.56
N THR A 211 11.02 -14.90 3.35
CA THR A 211 10.49 -13.67 3.93
C THR A 211 11.42 -12.49 3.71
N TYR A 212 10.81 -11.33 3.50
CA TYR A 212 11.51 -10.05 3.42
C TYR A 212 10.64 -8.95 4.02
N LYS A 213 11.15 -8.27 5.06
CA LYS A 213 10.37 -7.34 5.88
C LYS A 213 9.07 -8.00 6.35
N ARG A 214 7.90 -7.44 6.03
CA ARG A 214 6.58 -7.97 6.38
C ARG A 214 6.00 -8.92 5.31
N GLN A 215 6.71 -9.17 4.22
CA GLN A 215 6.23 -9.98 3.10
C GLN A 215 6.75 -11.41 3.23
N LYS A 216 5.90 -12.37 2.83
CA LYS A 216 6.21 -13.80 2.83
C LYS A 216 5.67 -14.50 1.60
N ARG A 217 6.42 -15.47 1.09
CA ARG A 217 6.01 -16.40 0.04
C ARG A 217 6.44 -17.79 0.41
N SER A 218 5.58 -18.77 0.16
CA SER A 218 5.81 -20.15 0.57
C SER A 218 5.69 -21.10 -0.61
N ALA A 219 6.59 -22.07 -0.66
CA ALA A 219 6.58 -23.18 -1.59
C ALA A 219 6.43 -24.49 -0.80
N ARG A 220 5.70 -25.45 -1.39
CA ARG A 220 5.53 -26.78 -0.80
C ARG A 220 6.44 -27.77 -1.49
N ILE A 221 7.32 -28.41 -0.72
CA ILE A 221 8.16 -29.52 -1.19
C ILE A 221 7.60 -30.83 -0.63
N VAL A 222 7.50 -31.85 -1.48
CA VAL A 222 7.19 -33.23 -1.10
C VAL A 222 8.28 -34.13 -1.66
N VAL A 223 9.01 -34.79 -0.78
CA VAL A 223 10.05 -35.77 -1.11
C VAL A 223 9.53 -37.16 -0.79
N GLY A 224 9.34 -37.97 -1.82
CA GLY A 224 8.79 -39.31 -1.67
C GLY A 224 8.87 -40.07 -2.99
N LYS A 225 8.70 -41.39 -2.94
CA LYS A 225 8.53 -42.17 -4.16
C LYS A 225 7.22 -41.75 -4.81
N GLY A 226 7.23 -41.49 -6.12
CA GLY A 226 6.00 -41.30 -6.88
C GLY A 226 5.02 -42.44 -6.64
N LEU A 227 3.72 -42.15 -6.70
CA LEU A 227 2.66 -43.16 -6.67
C LEU A 227 2.87 -44.21 -7.76
#